data_AF-S9P909-F1
#
_entry.id   AF-S9P909-F1
#
_cell.length_a   1.000
_cell.length_b   1.000
_cell.length_c   1.000
_cell.angle_alpha   90.00
_cell.angle_beta   90.00
_cell.angle_gamma   90.00
#
_symmetry.space_group_name_H-M   'P 1'
#
loop_
_entity.id
_entity.type
_entity.pdbx_description
1 polymer ?
#
loop_
_entity_poly.entity_id
_entity_poly.type
_entity_poly.pdbx_seq_one_letter_code
_entity_poly.pdbx_strand_id
1 'polypeptide(L)'
;MDEEKKSEASGDEPERLGPYVIQEQVQQSHDSQEELYLATHETSGATALVRKHAAKEDAAARKDWRVIFGSWASRGYSAMEVEHTDWARALDRQSAESLLLTLESVLEEVRRMARAVSDTHEPRLRWSLGWGMASAAMVCALLFALVRLASVCPTPNTPEPLASAPPAYGSHEEPAAGDNPDMPTHGGLVDTADAGQSVLARPLPREPFKGQKRPPCHRYAEVELVGACWLPHKLKAPCPDVLYEHEGECYSPAFSAKPPPSSLGQ
;
A
#
# COMPACT_ATOMS: atom_id res chain seq x y z
N MET A 1 1.30 46.74 50.64
CA MET A 1 0.28 45.82 51.19
C MET A 1 -0.68 45.53 50.06
N ASP A 2 -0.37 44.42 49.39
CA ASP A 2 -1.27 43.44 48.79
C ASP A 2 -2.34 43.93 47.81
N GLU A 3 -1.91 44.09 46.55
CA GLU A 3 -2.78 43.77 45.42
C GLU A 3 -2.64 42.26 45.13
N GLU A 4 -3.55 41.47 45.70
CA GLU A 4 -3.78 40.08 45.28
C GLU A 4 -4.22 40.07 43.82
N LYS A 5 -3.27 39.78 42.94
CA LYS A 5 -3.52 39.47 41.54
C LYS A 5 -4.13 38.06 41.47
N LYS A 6 -5.45 37.97 41.70
CA LYS A 6 -6.24 36.76 41.44
C LYS A 6 -6.27 36.52 39.93
N SER A 7 -5.36 35.67 39.47
CA SER A 7 -5.44 35.05 38.14
C SER A 7 -6.69 34.19 38.08
N GLU A 8 -7.75 34.71 37.45
CA GLU A 8 -8.87 33.92 36.95
C GLU A 8 -8.31 32.97 35.88
N ALA A 9 -8.03 31.73 36.28
CA ALA A 9 -7.96 30.63 35.33
C ALA A 9 -9.38 30.42 34.81
N SER A 10 -9.63 30.87 33.57
CA SER A 10 -10.82 30.51 32.80
C SER A 10 -10.88 28.99 32.72
N GLY A 11 -11.69 28.40 33.60
CA GLY A 11 -11.97 26.97 33.62
C GLY A 11 -13.01 26.67 32.56
N ASP A 12 -12.63 26.80 31.28
CA ASP A 12 -13.47 26.31 30.20
C ASP A 12 -13.37 24.77 30.22
N GLU A 13 -14.45 24.12 30.63
CA GLU A 13 -14.55 22.66 30.51
C GLU A 13 -14.30 22.28 29.04
N PRO A 14 -13.49 21.25 28.78
CA PRO A 14 -13.20 20.85 27.42
C PRO A 14 -14.50 20.46 26.71
N GLU A 15 -14.69 20.93 25.46
CA GLU A 15 -15.87 20.59 24.67
C GLU A 15 -15.95 19.06 24.47
N ARG A 16 -17.16 18.49 24.63
CA ARG A 16 -17.39 17.05 24.59
C ARG A 16 -18.47 16.68 23.60
N LEU A 17 -18.23 15.60 22.86
CA LEU A 17 -19.21 14.96 21.99
C LEU A 17 -19.30 13.47 22.34
N GLY A 18 -20.31 13.11 23.13
CA GLY A 18 -20.45 11.75 23.64
C GLY A 18 -19.23 11.33 24.48
N PRO A 19 -18.58 10.18 24.21
CA PRO A 19 -17.40 9.73 24.95
C PRO A 19 -16.08 10.40 24.49
N TYR A 20 -16.15 11.42 23.62
CA TYR A 20 -14.98 12.06 23.04
C TYR A 20 -14.77 13.46 23.60
N VAL A 21 -13.56 13.72 24.08
CA VAL A 21 -13.09 15.04 24.50
C VAL A 21 -12.43 15.72 23.31
N ILE A 22 -12.99 16.83 22.85
CA ILE A 22 -12.55 17.59 21.68
C ILE A 22 -11.28 18.37 22.01
N GLN A 23 -10.30 18.34 21.11
CA GLN A 23 -9.01 19.02 21.27
C GLN A 23 -8.87 20.19 20.30
N GLU A 24 -8.79 19.90 19.00
CA GLU A 24 -8.59 20.90 17.96
C GLU A 24 -9.45 20.60 16.73
N GLN A 25 -9.86 21.67 16.03
CA GLN A 25 -10.52 21.53 14.74
C GLN A 25 -9.47 21.27 13.66
N VAL A 26 -9.68 20.22 12.86
CA VAL A 26 -8.79 19.87 11.75
C VAL A 26 -9.08 20.82 10.59
N GLN A 27 -8.05 21.53 10.13
CA GLN A 27 -8.19 22.40 8.96
C GLN A 27 -8.52 21.58 7.72
N GLN A 28 -9.65 21.91 7.09
CA GLN A 28 -10.06 21.37 5.80
C GLN A 28 -10.06 22.47 4.75
N SER A 29 -10.17 22.09 3.47
CA SER A 29 -10.38 23.04 2.38
C SER A 29 -11.61 23.91 2.65
N HIS A 30 -11.56 25.19 2.24
CA HIS A 30 -12.64 26.15 2.46
C HIS A 30 -14.03 25.73 1.93
N ASP A 31 -14.08 24.75 1.02
CA ASP A 31 -15.33 24.21 0.46
C ASP A 31 -15.94 23.07 1.30
N SER A 32 -15.27 22.62 2.37
CA SER A 32 -15.80 21.58 3.24
C SER A 32 -16.89 22.17 4.14
N GLN A 33 -18.09 21.58 4.08
CA GLN A 33 -19.19 21.87 5.00
C GLN A 33 -19.13 21.00 6.27
N GLU A 34 -18.14 20.12 6.38
CA GLU A 34 -17.99 19.21 7.50
C GLU A 34 -17.05 19.80 8.56
N GLU A 35 -17.46 19.76 9.83
CA GLU A 35 -16.59 20.16 10.93
C GLU A 35 -15.91 18.90 11.48
N LEU A 36 -14.60 18.76 11.23
CA LEU A 36 -13.76 17.68 11.75
C LEU A 36 -12.94 18.13 12.95
N TYR A 37 -12.88 17.27 13.96
CA TYR A 37 -12.18 17.53 15.20
C TYR A 37 -11.26 16.37 15.57
N LEU A 38 -10.04 16.68 15.97
CA LEU A 38 -9.21 15.75 16.71
C LEU A 38 -9.73 15.65 18.14
N ALA A 39 -9.86 14.43 18.63
CA ALA A 39 -10.43 14.15 19.94
C ALA A 39 -9.70 12.97 20.61
N THR A 40 -9.95 12.79 21.90
CA THR A 40 -9.54 11.60 22.64
C THR A 40 -10.76 10.92 23.24
N HIS A 41 -10.85 9.60 23.09
CA HIS A 41 -11.88 8.81 23.75
C HIS A 41 -11.58 8.74 25.25
N GLU A 42 -12.53 9.17 26.08
CA GLU A 42 -12.33 9.38 27.52
C GLU A 42 -11.89 8.11 28.26
N THR A 43 -12.52 6.97 27.99
CA THR A 43 -12.22 5.71 28.71
C THR A 43 -10.95 5.02 28.22
N SER A 44 -10.74 4.93 26.90
CA SER A 44 -9.61 4.19 26.33
C SER A 44 -8.35 5.03 26.14
N GLY A 45 -8.46 6.36 26.19
CA GLY A 45 -7.37 7.28 25.84
C GLY A 45 -6.99 7.27 24.36
N ALA A 46 -7.76 6.59 23.51
CA ALA A 46 -7.45 6.48 22.08
C ALA A 46 -7.69 7.80 21.34
N THR A 47 -6.76 8.17 20.45
CA THR A 47 -6.96 9.28 19.51
C THR A 47 -8.11 8.95 18.56
N ALA A 48 -8.99 9.93 18.36
CA ALA A 48 -10.16 9.83 17.51
C ALA A 48 -10.28 11.07 16.61
N LEU A 49 -10.88 10.88 15.44
CA LEU A 49 -11.32 11.96 14.56
C LEU A 49 -12.85 11.97 14.60
N VAL A 50 -13.43 13.09 15.05
CA VAL A 50 -14.88 13.24 15.23
C VAL A 50 -15.41 14.21 14.20
N ARG A 51 -16.43 13.79 13.45
CA ARG A 51 -17.18 14.67 12.54
C ARG A 51 -18.46 15.14 13.21
N LYS A 52 -18.68 16.45 13.23
CA LYS A 52 -19.95 17.05 13.66
C LYS A 52 -20.82 17.30 12.42
N HIS A 53 -22.02 16.74 12.42
CA HIS A 53 -22.99 16.93 11.35
C HIS A 53 -23.71 18.28 11.52
N ALA A 54 -23.88 19.02 10.42
CA ALA A 54 -24.70 20.22 10.43
C ALA A 54 -26.18 19.85 10.64
N ALA A 55 -26.90 20.63 11.46
CA ALA A 55 -28.30 20.38 11.83
C ALA A 55 -29.30 20.32 10.65
N LYS A 56 -28.85 20.60 9.42
CA LYS A 56 -29.65 20.60 8.19
C LYS A 56 -29.60 19.28 7.41
N GLU A 57 -28.70 18.36 7.76
CA GLU A 57 -28.62 17.04 7.14
C GLU A 57 -29.66 16.08 7.76
N ASP A 58 -30.83 16.02 7.13
CA ASP A 58 -31.90 15.04 7.27
C ASP A 58 -32.46 14.76 8.67
N ALA A 59 -33.65 15.33 8.91
CA ALA A 59 -34.53 15.09 10.05
C ALA A 59 -35.12 13.66 10.15
N ALA A 60 -34.56 12.67 9.43
CA ALA A 60 -34.85 11.28 9.71
C ALA A 60 -34.10 10.90 10.99
N ALA A 61 -34.78 10.29 11.96
CA ALA A 61 -34.14 9.77 13.16
C ALA A 61 -33.08 8.72 12.76
N ARG A 62 -31.85 9.16 12.56
CA ARG A 62 -30.70 8.30 12.34
C ARG A 62 -30.52 7.52 13.64
N LYS A 63 -30.86 6.23 13.62
CA LYS A 63 -30.58 5.34 14.75
C LYS A 63 -29.07 5.31 14.95
N ASP A 64 -28.64 5.38 16.20
CA ASP A 64 -27.23 5.19 16.53
C ASP A 64 -26.79 3.81 16.08
N TRP A 65 -25.65 3.76 15.39
CA TRP A 65 -25.05 2.52 14.93
C TRP A 65 -23.56 2.56 15.19
N ARG A 66 -22.96 1.37 15.35
CA ARG A 66 -21.53 1.23 15.59
C ARG A 66 -20.98 0.20 14.63
N VAL A 67 -19.81 0.49 14.06
CA VAL A 67 -19.01 -0.51 13.36
C VAL A 67 -17.73 -0.72 14.13
N ILE A 68 -17.44 -1.97 14.46
CA ILE A 68 -16.21 -2.39 15.11
C ILE A 68 -15.36 -3.06 14.04
N PHE A 69 -14.16 -2.54 13.84
CA PHE A 69 -13.18 -3.13 12.97
C PHE A 69 -11.95 -3.55 13.78
N GLY A 70 -11.51 -4.79 13.60
CA GLY A 70 -10.36 -5.33 14.30
C GLY A 70 -9.52 -6.22 13.39
N SER A 71 -8.21 -6.22 13.63
CA SER A 71 -7.27 -7.14 13.01
C SER A 71 -6.48 -7.87 14.09
N TRP A 72 -6.48 -9.20 14.01
CA TRP A 72 -5.78 -10.06 14.95
C TRP A 72 -4.70 -10.82 14.21
N ALA A 73 -3.55 -10.17 14.04
CA ALA A 73 -2.41 -10.71 13.30
C ALA A 73 -1.97 -12.10 13.84
N SER A 74 -2.00 -12.31 15.16
CA SER A 74 -1.66 -13.59 15.78
C SER A 74 -2.58 -14.74 15.40
N ARG A 75 -3.81 -14.44 14.96
CA ARG A 75 -4.82 -15.42 14.55
C ARG A 75 -5.11 -15.39 13.05
N GLY A 76 -4.48 -14.50 12.30
CA GLY A 76 -4.55 -14.44 10.84
C GLY A 76 -5.89 -13.97 10.27
N TYR A 77 -6.70 -13.21 11.02
CA TYR A 77 -7.97 -12.70 10.51
C TYR A 77 -8.21 -11.23 10.87
N SER A 78 -9.07 -10.59 10.08
CA SER A 78 -9.66 -9.29 10.35
C SER A 78 -11.18 -9.42 10.30
N ALA A 79 -11.89 -8.64 11.10
CA ALA A 79 -13.34 -8.65 11.13
C ALA A 79 -13.88 -7.21 11.16
N MET A 80 -15.03 -7.02 10.50
CA MET A 80 -15.85 -5.83 10.60
C MET A 80 -17.24 -6.26 11.07
N GLU A 81 -17.66 -5.73 12.20
CA GLU A 81 -18.93 -6.06 12.85
C GLU A 81 -19.79 -4.80 12.92
N VAL A 82 -21.04 -4.88 12.47
CA VAL A 82 -22.02 -3.80 12.62
C VAL A 82 -22.90 -4.12 13.82
N GLU A 83 -22.91 -3.25 14.81
CA GLU A 83 -23.79 -3.36 15.97
C GLU A 83 -24.97 -2.38 15.89
N HIS A 84 -25.99 -2.64 16.72
CA HIS A 84 -27.07 -1.70 17.04
C HIS A 84 -27.96 -1.25 15.86
N THR A 85 -28.08 -2.07 14.81
CA THR A 85 -29.00 -1.81 13.68
C THR A 85 -29.68 -3.08 13.18
N ASP A 86 -30.77 -2.91 12.43
CA ASP A 86 -31.40 -4.00 11.68
C ASP A 86 -30.43 -4.58 10.62
N TRP A 87 -29.43 -3.79 10.19
CA TRP A 87 -28.35 -4.21 9.29
C TRP A 87 -27.43 -5.27 9.94
N ALA A 88 -27.30 -5.29 11.27
CA ALA A 88 -26.57 -6.33 12.00
C ALA A 88 -27.15 -7.74 11.78
N ARG A 89 -28.41 -7.85 11.32
CA ARG A 89 -29.09 -9.12 11.03
C ARG A 89 -29.40 -9.31 9.55
N ALA A 90 -29.04 -8.37 8.69
CA ALA A 90 -29.32 -8.49 7.27
C ALA A 90 -28.41 -9.56 6.66
N LEU A 91 -29.01 -10.68 6.27
CA LEU A 91 -28.34 -11.81 5.60
C LEU A 91 -28.36 -11.70 4.07
N ASP A 92 -28.70 -10.54 3.53
CA ASP A 92 -28.75 -10.37 2.08
C ASP A 92 -27.33 -10.20 1.50
N ARG A 93 -27.16 -10.73 0.28
CA ARG A 93 -25.88 -10.73 -0.42
C ARG A 93 -25.33 -9.32 -0.67
N GLN A 94 -26.21 -8.34 -0.90
CA GLN A 94 -25.81 -6.98 -1.21
C GLN A 94 -25.23 -6.27 0.02
N SER A 95 -25.80 -6.51 1.21
CA SER A 95 -25.25 -6.09 2.49
C SER A 95 -23.85 -6.66 2.74
N ALA A 96 -23.64 -7.94 2.45
CA ALA A 96 -22.34 -8.59 2.61
C ALA A 96 -21.28 -8.04 1.62
N GLU A 97 -21.66 -7.82 0.35
CA GLU A 97 -20.78 -7.21 -0.66
C GLU A 97 -20.40 -5.76 -0.29
N SER A 98 -21.36 -4.98 0.22
CA SER A 98 -21.11 -3.61 0.71
C SER A 98 -20.14 -3.58 1.90
N LEU A 99 -20.32 -4.50 2.86
CA LEU A 99 -19.41 -4.64 4.01
C LEU A 99 -18.01 -5.07 3.58
N LEU A 100 -17.90 -5.99 2.62
CA LEU A 100 -16.62 -6.42 2.07
C LEU A 100 -15.86 -5.26 1.42
N LEU A 101 -16.52 -4.47 0.57
CA LEU A 101 -15.92 -3.30 -0.07
C LEU A 101 -15.46 -2.26 0.96
N THR A 102 -16.25 -2.05 2.01
CA THR A 102 -15.92 -1.12 3.10
C THR A 102 -14.72 -1.64 3.90
N LEU A 103 -14.72 -2.92 4.25
CA LEU A 103 -13.64 -3.60 4.96
C LEU A 103 -12.31 -3.52 4.20
N GLU A 104 -12.32 -3.78 2.89
CA GLU A 104 -11.13 -3.69 2.04
C GLU A 104 -10.57 -2.27 1.98
N SER A 105 -11.45 -1.27 1.84
CA SER A 105 -11.06 0.15 1.84
C SER A 105 -10.40 0.56 3.17
N VAL A 106 -11.03 0.22 4.29
CA VAL A 106 -10.49 0.52 5.63
C VAL A 106 -9.17 -0.21 5.87
N LEU A 107 -9.05 -1.48 5.47
CA LEU A 107 -7.82 -2.25 5.60
C LEU A 107 -6.66 -1.62 4.82
N GLU A 108 -6.91 -1.14 3.61
CA GLU A 108 -5.87 -0.52 2.80
C GLU A 108 -5.40 0.81 3.39
N GLU A 109 -6.31 1.63 3.90
CA GLU A 109 -5.97 2.87 4.59
C GLU A 109 -5.20 2.61 5.90
N VAL A 110 -5.64 1.64 6.71
CA VAL A 110 -4.93 1.23 7.93
C VAL A 110 -3.53 0.74 7.62
N ARG A 111 -3.35 -0.07 6.56
CA ARG A 111 -2.02 -0.52 6.12
C ARG A 111 -1.14 0.66 5.70
N ARG A 112 -1.71 1.65 4.99
CA ARG A 112 -0.97 2.86 4.59
C ARG A 112 -0.50 3.66 5.81
N MET A 113 -1.39 3.87 6.77
CA MET A 113 -1.05 4.57 8.03
C MET A 113 0.00 3.79 8.84
N ALA A 114 -0.16 2.47 8.97
CA ALA A 114 0.78 1.63 9.70
C ALA A 114 2.19 1.67 9.09
N ARG A 115 2.31 1.69 7.76
CA ARG A 115 3.60 1.89 7.07
C ARG A 115 4.18 3.27 7.35
N ALA A 116 3.38 4.33 7.24
CA ALA A 116 3.83 5.69 7.51
C ALA A 116 4.36 5.87 8.94
N VAL A 117 3.70 5.27 9.93
CA VAL A 117 4.18 5.28 11.33
C VAL A 117 5.46 4.46 11.48
N SER A 118 5.56 3.30 10.82
CA SER A 118 6.74 2.43 10.90
C SER A 118 7.99 3.09 10.29
N ASP A 119 7.84 3.81 9.18
CA ASP A 119 8.95 4.51 8.50
C ASP A 119 9.54 5.64 9.34
N THR A 120 8.74 6.26 10.22
CA THR A 120 9.24 7.28 11.15
C THR A 120 10.05 6.72 12.31
N HIS A 121 10.06 5.39 12.50
CA HIS A 121 10.70 4.73 13.63
C HIS A 121 11.97 3.94 13.29
N GLU A 122 12.58 4.13 12.12
CA GLU A 122 14.00 3.79 11.93
C GLU A 122 14.83 4.87 12.65
N PRO A 123 15.35 4.61 13.87
CA PRO A 123 16.19 5.59 14.50
C PRO A 123 17.43 5.75 13.62
N ARG A 124 17.83 7.00 13.40
CA ARG A 124 19.07 7.42 12.74
C ARG A 124 20.36 6.91 13.43
N LEU A 125 20.29 5.83 14.20
CA LEU A 125 21.41 5.18 14.90
C LEU A 125 22.36 4.44 13.95
N ARG A 126 21.95 4.15 12.71
CA ARG A 126 22.79 3.38 11.80
C ARG A 126 23.92 4.21 11.15
N TRP A 127 23.85 5.54 11.22
CA TRP A 127 24.86 6.41 10.61
C TRP A 127 26.05 6.74 11.53
N SER A 128 25.87 6.73 12.86
CA SER A 128 26.95 7.06 13.80
C SER A 128 27.94 5.91 14.05
N LEU A 129 27.58 4.66 13.76
CA LEU A 129 28.47 3.51 13.96
C LEU A 129 29.47 3.31 12.79
N GLY A 130 29.16 3.83 11.60
CA GLY A 130 30.01 3.69 10.41
C GLY A 130 31.28 4.56 10.45
N TRP A 131 31.27 5.71 11.12
CA TRP A 131 32.44 6.58 11.26
C TRP A 131 33.38 6.17 12.40
N GLY A 132 32.88 5.46 13.42
CA GLY A 132 33.69 4.98 14.53
C GLY A 132 34.70 3.90 14.16
N MET A 133 34.43 3.09 13.12
CA MET A 133 35.34 2.01 12.70
C MET A 133 36.39 2.43 11.67
N ALA A 134 36.15 3.51 10.92
CA ALA A 134 37.13 4.04 9.96
C ALA A 134 38.34 4.70 10.66
N SER A 135 38.15 5.29 11.85
CA SER A 135 39.23 5.94 12.60
C SER A 135 40.19 4.92 13.25
N ALA A 136 39.67 3.82 13.80
CA ALA A 136 40.48 2.77 14.43
C ALA A 136 41.38 2.04 13.40
N ALA A 137 40.86 1.75 12.21
CA ALA A 137 41.62 1.10 11.14
C ALA A 137 42.78 1.98 10.64
N MET A 138 42.56 3.29 10.53
CA MET A 138 43.60 4.22 10.08
C MET A 138 44.73 4.35 11.11
N VAL A 139 44.41 4.39 12.41
CA VAL A 139 45.41 4.41 13.50
C VAL A 139 46.21 3.11 13.54
N CYS A 140 45.57 1.95 13.40
CA CYS A 140 46.27 0.67 13.33
C CYS A 140 47.19 0.57 12.10
N ALA A 141 46.75 1.05 10.94
CA ALA A 141 47.57 1.07 9.73
C ALA A 141 48.78 2.02 9.85
N LEU A 142 48.60 3.20 10.45
CA LEU A 142 49.69 4.14 10.75
C LEU A 142 50.71 3.54 11.73
N LEU A 143 50.25 2.89 12.80
CA LEU A 143 51.14 2.19 13.74
C LEU A 143 51.89 1.04 13.06
N PHE A 144 51.22 0.25 12.21
CA PHE A 144 51.86 -0.82 11.46
C PHE A 144 52.91 -0.29 10.47
N ALA A 145 52.62 0.83 9.79
CA ALA A 145 53.55 1.48 8.89
C ALA A 145 54.79 2.00 9.63
N LEU A 146 54.61 2.63 10.80
CA LEU A 146 55.72 3.10 11.64
C LEU A 146 56.62 1.96 12.13
N VAL A 147 56.03 0.82 12.52
CA VAL A 147 56.80 -0.38 12.92
C VAL A 147 57.56 -0.98 11.73
N ARG A 148 56.98 -0.98 10.53
CA ARG A 148 57.65 -1.48 9.30
C ARG A 148 58.78 -0.56 8.84
N LEU A 149 58.62 0.77 8.96
CA LEU A 149 59.64 1.76 8.60
C LEU A 149 60.87 1.71 9.52
N ALA A 150 60.70 1.30 10.77
CA ALA A 150 61.82 1.14 11.71
C ALA A 150 62.68 -0.12 11.48
N SER A 151 62.24 -1.04 10.61
CA SER A 151 62.78 -2.40 10.56
C SER A 151 63.41 -2.82 9.22
N VAL A 152 63.86 -1.89 8.38
CA VAL A 152 64.49 -2.26 7.08
C VAL A 152 65.81 -1.55 6.79
N CYS A 153 66.88 -2.31 6.95
CA CYS A 153 67.98 -2.50 5.97
C CYS A 153 68.44 -3.98 6.11
N PRO A 154 68.90 -4.69 5.05
CA PRO A 154 69.54 -4.18 3.83
C PRO A 154 69.08 -4.81 2.48
N THR A 155 69.70 -4.23 1.43
CA THR A 155 69.78 -4.39 -0.04
C THR A 155 70.14 -5.81 -0.60
N PRO A 156 70.44 -5.97 -1.91
CA PRO A 156 69.57 -6.09 -3.09
C PRO A 156 69.81 -7.43 -3.85
N ASN A 157 69.05 -7.73 -4.92
CA ASN A 157 69.52 -8.38 -6.18
C ASN A 157 68.34 -8.91 -7.04
N THR A 158 68.25 -8.38 -8.26
CA THR A 158 67.56 -8.81 -9.50
C THR A 158 68.08 -10.19 -9.99
N PRO A 159 67.57 -10.84 -11.08
CA PRO A 159 66.44 -10.54 -12.01
C PRO A 159 65.51 -11.73 -12.44
N GLU A 160 64.33 -11.37 -13.01
CA GLU A 160 63.46 -11.95 -14.10
C GLU A 160 63.70 -13.36 -14.72
N PRO A 161 62.83 -13.97 -15.59
CA PRO A 161 61.71 -13.40 -16.39
C PRO A 161 60.43 -14.24 -16.72
N LEU A 162 59.38 -13.51 -17.16
CA LEU A 162 58.44 -13.72 -18.28
C LEU A 162 57.18 -14.64 -18.28
N ALA A 163 56.14 -14.03 -18.89
CA ALA A 163 55.03 -14.56 -19.72
C ALA A 163 53.78 -15.14 -19.01
N SER A 164 52.52 -14.92 -19.45
CA SER A 164 51.91 -14.10 -20.51
C SER A 164 50.37 -14.06 -20.31
N ALA A 165 49.78 -12.95 -20.76
CA ALA A 165 48.40 -12.57 -21.13
C ALA A 165 47.14 -13.52 -21.01
N PRO A 166 45.94 -12.93 -20.78
CA PRO A 166 44.59 -13.47 -21.10
C PRO A 166 44.08 -12.88 -22.47
N PRO A 167 42.78 -12.83 -22.88
CA PRO A 167 41.51 -13.54 -22.56
C PRO A 167 40.73 -13.98 -23.85
N ALA A 168 39.43 -14.33 -23.70
CA ALA A 168 38.29 -13.99 -24.59
C ALA A 168 37.57 -15.11 -25.39
N TYR A 169 36.26 -14.89 -25.55
CA TYR A 169 35.24 -15.36 -26.54
C TYR A 169 34.00 -15.97 -25.85
N GLY A 170 32.76 -15.73 -26.23
CA GLY A 170 32.06 -15.04 -27.35
C GLY A 170 30.57 -15.45 -27.22
N SER A 171 29.59 -14.54 -27.31
CA SER A 171 28.87 -14.09 -28.52
C SER A 171 27.87 -15.11 -29.14
N HIS A 172 26.77 -14.54 -29.68
CA HIS A 172 25.68 -15.07 -30.53
C HIS A 172 24.40 -15.58 -29.83
N GLU A 173 23.17 -15.04 -30.02
CA GLU A 173 22.42 -14.33 -31.09
C GLU A 173 21.50 -15.23 -31.96
N GLU A 174 20.20 -14.88 -31.92
CA GLU A 174 19.15 -14.96 -32.97
C GLU A 174 18.27 -16.21 -33.22
N PRO A 175 17.10 -16.08 -33.92
CA PRO A 175 15.78 -16.39 -33.36
C PRO A 175 14.97 -17.36 -34.27
N ALA A 176 13.76 -17.76 -33.85
CA ALA A 176 12.75 -18.24 -34.80
C ALA A 176 11.33 -18.21 -34.24
N ALA A 177 10.45 -17.58 -35.04
CA ALA A 177 9.11 -18.03 -35.41
C ALA A 177 8.07 -18.29 -34.31
N GLY A 178 7.16 -17.32 -34.20
CA GLY A 178 5.70 -17.47 -34.32
C GLY A 178 5.02 -18.70 -33.73
N ASP A 179 4.28 -18.48 -32.65
CA ASP A 179 2.99 -19.12 -32.43
C ASP A 179 2.09 -18.24 -31.55
N ASN A 180 0.79 -18.23 -31.85
CA ASN A 180 -0.24 -17.47 -31.15
C ASN A 180 -0.28 -17.82 -29.64
N PRO A 181 -0.41 -16.87 -28.70
CA PRO A 181 -0.64 -17.22 -27.31
C PRO A 181 -2.12 -17.40 -27.02
N ASP A 182 -2.41 -18.57 -26.48
CA ASP A 182 -3.67 -19.06 -25.96
C ASP A 182 -4.38 -18.15 -24.96
N MET A 183 -5.70 -18.32 -24.97
CA MET A 183 -6.70 -17.78 -24.07
C MET A 183 -6.56 -18.43 -22.67
N PRO A 184 -6.40 -17.68 -21.55
CA PRO A 184 -6.44 -18.29 -20.22
C PRO A 184 -7.88 -18.63 -19.83
N THR A 185 -8.26 -19.87 -20.12
CA THR A 185 -9.57 -20.43 -19.80
C THR A 185 -9.68 -20.63 -18.29
N HIS A 186 -10.63 -19.94 -17.66
CA HIS A 186 -11.08 -20.10 -16.28
C HIS A 186 -10.04 -19.75 -15.18
N GLY A 187 -10.49 -18.96 -14.19
CA GLY A 187 -9.65 -18.45 -13.09
C GLY A 187 -8.78 -19.52 -12.45
N GLY A 188 -7.46 -19.38 -12.61
CA GLY A 188 -6.44 -20.20 -11.98
C GLY A 188 -5.67 -19.38 -10.96
N LEU A 189 -5.49 -19.94 -9.76
CA LEU A 189 -4.53 -19.49 -8.75
C LEU A 189 -3.11 -19.52 -9.36
N VAL A 190 -2.36 -18.43 -9.20
CA VAL A 190 -0.99 -18.32 -9.70
C VAL A 190 0.00 -18.80 -8.64
N ASP A 191 0.85 -19.75 -9.00
CA ASP A 191 2.04 -20.14 -8.23
C ASP A 191 3.13 -19.08 -8.43
N THR A 192 3.62 -18.45 -7.36
CA THR A 192 4.55 -17.31 -7.40
C THR A 192 6.02 -17.73 -7.44
N ALA A 193 6.32 -18.93 -7.94
CA ALA A 193 7.67 -19.49 -7.87
C ALA A 193 8.68 -18.94 -8.92
N ASP A 194 8.25 -18.15 -9.91
CA ASP A 194 9.17 -17.63 -10.94
C ASP A 194 8.95 -16.15 -11.26
N ALA A 195 9.23 -15.28 -10.29
CA ALA A 195 9.29 -13.82 -10.50
C ALA A 195 10.67 -13.41 -11.05
N GLY A 196 11.11 -14.07 -12.12
CA GLY A 196 12.52 -14.12 -12.51
C GLY A 196 12.82 -13.94 -13.99
N GLN A 197 11.99 -13.26 -14.77
CA GLN A 197 12.34 -12.79 -16.11
C GLN A 197 11.46 -11.60 -16.49
N SER A 198 12.05 -10.53 -17.01
CA SER A 198 11.33 -9.38 -17.56
C SER A 198 10.60 -9.83 -18.83
N VAL A 199 9.37 -10.29 -18.66
CA VAL A 199 8.55 -10.74 -19.77
C VAL A 199 8.04 -9.54 -20.55
N LEU A 200 8.08 -9.69 -21.88
CA LEU A 200 7.48 -8.75 -22.82
C LEU A 200 5.99 -8.60 -22.48
N ALA A 201 5.60 -7.42 -22.04
CA ALA A 201 4.22 -7.12 -21.68
C ALA A 201 3.28 -7.38 -22.88
N ARG A 202 2.09 -7.96 -22.62
CA ARG A 202 1.15 -8.32 -23.70
C ARG A 202 0.50 -7.05 -24.26
N PRO A 203 0.60 -6.74 -25.56
CA PRO A 203 -0.13 -5.60 -26.13
C PRO A 203 -1.63 -5.88 -26.18
N LEU A 204 -2.46 -4.84 -26.17
CA LEU A 204 -3.91 -5.00 -26.33
C LEU A 204 -4.25 -5.69 -27.66
N PRO A 205 -5.26 -6.58 -27.68
CA PRO A 205 -5.73 -7.20 -28.92
C PRO A 205 -6.35 -6.14 -29.83
N ARG A 206 -6.41 -6.40 -31.14
CA ARG A 206 -7.05 -5.50 -32.12
C ARG A 206 -8.57 -5.51 -32.06
N GLU A 207 -9.13 -6.59 -31.52
CA GLU A 207 -10.56 -6.78 -31.35
C GLU A 207 -10.84 -7.34 -29.95
N PRO A 208 -11.99 -7.03 -29.34
CA PRO A 208 -12.31 -7.59 -28.03
C PRO A 208 -12.44 -9.10 -28.01
N PHE A 209 -12.10 -9.68 -26.86
CA PHE A 209 -12.26 -11.11 -26.67
C PHE A 209 -13.72 -11.55 -26.75
N LYS A 210 -13.94 -12.79 -27.18
CA LYS A 210 -15.27 -13.39 -27.21
C LYS A 210 -15.88 -13.40 -25.80
N GLY A 211 -17.02 -12.72 -25.64
CA GLY A 211 -17.72 -12.61 -24.36
C GLY A 211 -17.17 -11.53 -23.42
N GLN A 212 -16.14 -10.79 -23.83
CA GLN A 212 -15.71 -9.60 -23.11
C GLN A 212 -16.85 -8.59 -23.07
N LYS A 213 -17.02 -7.94 -21.93
CA LYS A 213 -18.04 -6.93 -21.72
C LYS A 213 -17.81 -5.79 -22.71
N ARG A 214 -18.85 -5.48 -23.48
CA ARG A 214 -18.90 -4.31 -24.36
C ARG A 214 -19.45 -3.11 -23.60
N PRO A 215 -19.20 -1.88 -24.08
CA PRO A 215 -19.82 -0.69 -23.50
C PRO A 215 -21.35 -0.84 -23.37
N PRO A 216 -21.97 -0.27 -22.32
CA PRO A 216 -21.39 0.68 -21.36
C PRO A 216 -20.52 0.02 -20.28
N CYS A 217 -19.34 0.62 -20.05
CA CYS A 217 -18.41 0.19 -19.00
C CYS A 217 -18.79 0.76 -17.63
N HIS A 218 -18.37 0.07 -16.57
CA HIS A 218 -18.62 0.51 -15.21
C HIS A 218 -17.81 1.77 -14.90
N ARG A 219 -18.49 2.91 -14.80
CA ARG A 219 -17.92 4.27 -14.71
C ARG A 219 -16.73 4.43 -13.76
N TYR A 220 -16.71 3.71 -12.64
CA TYR A 220 -15.69 3.87 -11.59
C TYR A 220 -14.59 2.80 -11.60
N ALA A 221 -14.77 1.72 -12.35
CA ALA A 221 -13.92 0.54 -12.27
C ALA A 221 -13.34 0.12 -13.62
N GLU A 222 -13.97 0.53 -14.73
CA GLU A 222 -13.63 0.07 -16.06
C GLU A 222 -13.45 1.24 -17.02
N VAL A 223 -12.55 1.08 -17.98
CA VAL A 223 -12.34 1.98 -19.11
C VAL A 223 -12.69 1.29 -20.42
N GLU A 224 -13.11 2.06 -21.41
CA GLU A 224 -13.34 1.55 -22.76
C GLU A 224 -12.03 1.58 -23.55
N LEU A 225 -11.52 0.41 -23.94
CA LEU A 225 -10.38 0.27 -24.85
C LEU A 225 -10.72 -0.77 -25.92
N VAL A 226 -10.38 -0.47 -27.17
CA VAL A 226 -10.65 -1.36 -28.33
C VAL A 226 -12.13 -1.77 -28.42
N GLY A 227 -13.06 -0.90 -28.00
CA GLY A 227 -14.49 -1.18 -28.04
C GLY A 227 -14.97 -2.26 -27.05
N ALA A 228 -14.24 -2.48 -25.95
CA ALA A 228 -14.65 -3.31 -24.81
C ALA A 228 -14.18 -2.71 -23.49
N CYS A 229 -14.67 -3.28 -22.39
CA CYS A 229 -14.37 -2.81 -21.05
C CYS A 229 -13.14 -3.51 -20.47
N TRP A 230 -12.28 -2.72 -19.84
CA TRP A 230 -11.02 -3.12 -19.25
C TRP A 230 -10.89 -2.56 -17.84
N LEU A 231 -10.30 -3.35 -16.94
CA LEU A 231 -10.02 -2.96 -15.56
C LEU A 231 -8.57 -2.45 -15.48
N PRO A 232 -8.34 -1.16 -15.15
CA PRO A 232 -7.00 -0.62 -14.97
C PRO A 232 -6.40 -1.11 -13.64
N HIS A 233 -5.12 -1.45 -13.66
CA HIS A 233 -4.32 -1.76 -12.48
C HIS A 233 -3.44 -0.57 -12.12
N LYS A 234 -3.11 -0.42 -10.83
CA LYS A 234 -2.17 0.62 -10.36
C LYS A 234 -0.71 0.34 -10.78
N LEU A 235 -0.46 -0.77 -11.47
CA LEU A 235 0.84 -1.17 -11.97
C LEU A 235 1.18 -0.38 -13.24
N LYS A 236 2.42 0.10 -13.31
CA LYS A 236 2.99 0.68 -14.53
C LYS A 236 3.76 -0.39 -15.29
N ALA A 237 3.91 -0.17 -16.59
CA ALA A 237 4.77 -0.97 -17.45
C ALA A 237 6.19 -1.12 -16.87
N PRO A 238 6.86 -2.27 -17.05
CA PRO A 238 6.40 -3.45 -17.79
C PRO A 238 5.35 -4.26 -17.01
N CYS A 239 4.26 -4.61 -17.69
CA CYS A 239 3.20 -5.40 -17.09
C CYS A 239 3.59 -6.89 -16.98
N PRO A 240 3.20 -7.59 -15.91
CA PRO A 240 3.38 -9.04 -15.83
C PRO A 240 2.56 -9.76 -16.92
N ASP A 241 2.95 -10.99 -17.27
CA ASP A 241 2.44 -11.78 -18.41
C ASP A 241 0.92 -11.96 -18.44
N VAL A 242 0.28 -11.82 -17.28
CA VAL A 242 -1.17 -12.00 -17.11
C VAL A 242 -1.95 -10.72 -17.43
N LEU A 243 -1.27 -9.58 -17.58
CA LEU A 243 -1.85 -8.28 -17.84
C LEU A 243 -1.48 -7.77 -19.24
N TYR A 244 -2.32 -6.87 -19.74
CA TYR A 244 -2.17 -6.23 -21.02
C TYR A 244 -1.68 -4.80 -20.83
N GLU A 245 -0.68 -4.38 -21.60
CA GLU A 245 -0.11 -3.04 -21.55
C GLU A 245 -0.76 -2.12 -22.59
N HIS A 246 -1.24 -0.97 -22.13
CA HIS A 246 -1.64 0.16 -22.97
C HIS A 246 -1.07 1.44 -22.40
N GLU A 247 -0.39 2.24 -23.23
CA GLU A 247 0.07 3.58 -22.84
C GLU A 247 0.88 3.63 -21.52
N GLY A 248 1.63 2.56 -21.20
CA GLY A 248 2.44 2.47 -19.98
C GLY A 248 1.69 2.02 -18.73
N GLU A 249 0.42 1.63 -18.85
CA GLU A 249 -0.43 1.10 -17.79
C GLU A 249 -0.87 -0.35 -18.06
N CYS A 250 -1.26 -1.05 -16.99
CA CYS A 250 -1.62 -2.47 -17.05
C CYS A 250 -3.12 -2.69 -16.89
N TYR A 251 -3.67 -3.59 -17.72
CA TYR A 251 -5.10 -3.82 -17.84
C TYR A 251 -5.46 -5.30 -17.82
N SER A 252 -6.65 -5.61 -17.28
CA SER A 252 -7.27 -6.93 -17.42
C SER A 252 -8.65 -6.81 -18.10
N PRO A 253 -9.01 -7.74 -19.01
CA PRO A 253 -10.30 -7.69 -19.71
C PRO A 253 -11.47 -7.93 -18.75
N ALA A 254 -12.52 -7.11 -18.83
CA ALA A 254 -13.74 -7.29 -18.04
C ALA A 254 -14.71 -8.23 -18.77
N PHE A 255 -15.24 -9.24 -18.07
CA PHE A 255 -16.26 -10.14 -18.58
C PHE A 255 -17.56 -10.00 -17.79
N SER A 256 -18.70 -10.17 -18.45
CA SER A 256 -19.99 -10.21 -17.75
C SER A 256 -20.08 -11.45 -16.85
N ALA A 257 -20.62 -11.29 -15.65
CA ALA A 257 -20.91 -12.42 -14.78
C ALA A 257 -21.88 -13.38 -15.49
N LYS A 258 -21.62 -14.69 -15.39
CA LYS A 258 -22.60 -15.69 -15.83
C LYS A 258 -23.87 -15.51 -14.98
N PRO A 259 -25.06 -15.50 -15.58
CA PRO A 259 -26.30 -15.45 -14.81
C PRO A 259 -26.35 -16.64 -13.84
N PRO A 260 -26.91 -16.46 -12.64
CA PRO A 260 -27.06 -17.55 -11.69
C PRO A 260 -27.90 -18.67 -12.34
N PRO A 261 -27.65 -19.95 -12.02
CA PRO A 261 -28.43 -21.05 -12.55
C PRO A 261 -29.90 -20.85 -12.15
N SER A 262 -30.79 -20.71 -13.14
CA SER A 262 -32.23 -20.70 -12.90
C SER A 262 -32.69 -22.13 -12.65
N SER A 263 -33.09 -22.46 -11.42
CA SER A 263 -33.81 -23.70 -11.15
C SER A 263 -35.09 -23.71 -11.98
N LEU A 264 -35.25 -24.71 -12.85
CA LEU A 264 -36.52 -24.99 -13.51
C LEU A 264 -37.52 -25.43 -12.44
N GLY A 265 -38.55 -24.61 -12.21
CA GLY A 265 -39.65 -24.95 -11.30
C GLY A 265 -40.41 -26.18 -11.80
N GLN A 266 -40.72 -27.08 -10.87
CA GLN A 266 -41.66 -28.21 -11.04
C GLN A 266 -43.10 -27.72 -11.10
#